data_AF-A0A0F9K8X3-F1
#
_entry.id   AF-A0A0F9K8X3-F1
#
_cell.length_a   1.000
_cell.length_b   1.000
_cell.length_c   1.000
_cell.angle_alpha   90.00
_cell.angle_beta   90.00
_cell.angle_gamma   90.00
#
_symmetry.space_group_name_H-M   'P 1'
#
loop_
_entity.id
_entity.type
_entity.pdbx_description
1 polymer ?
#
loop_
_entity_poly.entity_id
_entity_poly.type
_entity_poly.pdbx_seq_one_letter_code
_entity_poly.pdbx_strand_id
1 'polypeptide(L)'
;RKEKVQNMKNFKKWFRKIMVPRQNKGENIYEKIDFLVNQEEPKKIVKDLIFASEYHLEQSFEILKYGRFFIPSNFEEDEFILKRILWKLGFEIHNYPDKMPIFWKRLEEFERYSKTSNLYSEFDREKIRSLGVNLFVSVEEIIECSLSFITWLLLSDHFRGTKFKFNFQDARDFMFVNLNEKCLIPGEPIEFDQSGKNTLFPLVQGFKLLANLCTEVLNNQDSYNCTKKDLPDYHGNTEIITFPFLHKSFIFDLNEREASFIINLLEEITNKINGSTLFKVRNGIDHKRPDEEFPSQSDIESSCHILREIVQKLERSGLYPTIYLLYETKIDKDSRKLLLFKNYKDQEVSLYQPSQFIRCGLPLFEKALIIVPCIHIGKSSENIRFEYEEISSYSRMWPDYPKKRKLNEGKTSIQV
;
A
#
# COMPACT_ATOMS: atom_id res chain seq x y z
N ARG A 1 10.74 19.80 -8.80
CA ARG A 1 11.54 20.93 -8.24
C ARG A 1 10.89 22.30 -8.43
N LYS A 2 10.50 22.72 -9.64
CA LYS A 2 9.85 24.04 -9.88
C LYS A 2 8.52 24.19 -9.12
N GLU A 3 7.72 23.14 -9.04
CA GLU A 3 6.44 23.10 -8.33
C GLU A 3 6.61 23.22 -6.80
N LYS A 4 7.49 22.43 -6.19
CA LYS A 4 7.84 22.56 -4.75
C LYS A 4 8.29 23.98 -4.38
N VAL A 5 9.07 24.64 -5.24
CA VAL A 5 9.49 26.04 -5.04
C VAL A 5 8.30 27.00 -5.10
N GLN A 6 7.35 26.78 -6.01
CA GLN A 6 6.14 27.60 -6.11
C GLN A 6 5.20 27.40 -4.92
N ASN A 7 5.00 26.15 -4.46
CA ASN A 7 4.17 25.83 -3.30
C ASN A 7 4.76 26.48 -2.04
N MET A 8 6.08 26.46 -1.89
CA MET A 8 6.74 27.13 -0.77
C MET A 8 6.61 28.67 -0.82
N LYS A 9 6.65 29.28 -2.01
CA LYS A 9 6.37 30.72 -2.16
C LYS A 9 4.93 31.05 -1.78
N ASN A 10 3.97 30.24 -2.19
CA ASN A 10 2.56 30.39 -1.84
C ASN A 10 2.36 30.25 -0.32
N PHE A 11 3.01 29.26 0.30
CA PHE A 11 2.99 29.04 1.74
C PHE A 11 3.53 30.24 2.51
N LYS A 12 4.73 30.73 2.18
CA LYS A 12 5.31 31.92 2.81
C LYS A 12 4.43 33.16 2.64
N LYS A 13 3.81 33.35 1.47
CA LYS A 13 2.90 34.47 1.20
C LYS A 13 1.62 34.39 2.02
N TRP A 14 1.04 33.20 2.14
CA TRP A 14 -0.14 32.94 2.95
C TRP A 14 0.14 33.14 4.44
N PHE A 15 1.23 32.54 4.93
CA PHE A 15 1.63 32.58 6.33
C PHE A 15 1.89 34.02 6.84
N ARG A 16 2.49 34.88 6.01
CA ARG A 16 2.69 36.32 6.30
C ARG A 16 1.40 37.10 6.57
N LYS A 17 0.28 36.66 6.01
CA LYS A 17 -1.00 37.38 6.14
C LYS A 17 -1.74 37.03 7.42
N ILE A 18 -1.44 35.88 8.01
CA ILE A 18 -2.17 35.34 9.16
C ILE A 18 -1.44 35.64 10.46
N MET A 19 -0.11 35.71 10.46
CA MET A 19 0.63 35.79 11.70
C MET A 19 1.95 36.58 11.63
N VAL A 20 2.30 37.21 12.76
CA VAL A 20 3.63 37.74 13.07
C VAL A 20 4.33 36.76 14.03
N PRO A 21 5.37 36.02 13.61
CA PRO A 21 6.04 35.05 14.47
C PRO A 21 6.72 35.76 15.65
N ARG A 22 6.26 35.49 16.87
CA ARG A 22 6.79 36.14 18.09
C ARG A 22 8.10 35.54 18.60
N GLN A 23 8.45 34.28 18.28
CA GLN A 23 9.53 33.54 18.97
C GLN A 23 10.59 32.84 18.08
N ASN A 24 10.76 33.20 16.81
CA ASN A 24 11.80 32.58 15.96
C ASN A 24 13.06 33.44 15.82
N LYS A 25 14.21 32.79 15.58
CA LYS A 25 15.47 33.44 15.19
C LYS A 25 15.25 34.21 13.88
N GLY A 26 15.71 35.47 13.84
CA GLY A 26 15.57 36.36 12.69
C GLY A 26 15.26 37.79 13.15
N GLU A 27 15.88 38.77 12.50
CA GLU A 27 15.77 40.18 12.87
C GLU A 27 14.45 40.79 12.36
N ASN A 28 13.92 40.26 11.25
CA ASN A 28 12.67 40.69 10.64
C ASN A 28 11.71 39.51 10.38
N ILE A 29 10.45 39.83 10.06
CA ILE A 29 9.40 38.82 9.82
C ILE A 29 9.74 37.86 8.67
N TYR A 30 10.49 38.32 7.66
CA TYR A 30 10.86 37.49 6.52
C TYR A 30 11.85 36.41 6.93
N GLU A 31 12.88 36.79 7.68
CA GLU A 31 13.88 35.85 8.22
C GLU A 31 13.27 34.85 9.18
N LYS A 32 12.38 35.30 10.07
CA LYS A 32 11.68 34.41 11.02
C LYS A 32 10.85 33.35 10.31
N ILE A 33 10.18 33.73 9.22
CA ILE A 33 9.39 32.81 8.39
C ILE A 33 10.32 31.88 7.62
N ASP A 34 11.40 32.38 7.05
CA ASP A 34 12.37 31.56 6.32
C ASP A 34 13.03 30.52 7.23
N PHE A 35 13.40 30.91 8.45
CA PHE A 35 13.95 29.99 9.45
C PHE A 35 12.95 28.90 9.81
N LEU A 36 11.71 29.26 10.13
CA LEU A 36 10.67 28.31 10.50
C LEU A 36 10.37 27.31 9.38
N VAL A 37 10.17 27.82 8.16
CA VAL A 37 9.80 27.01 6.99
C VAL A 37 10.92 26.07 6.55
N ASN A 38 12.19 26.42 6.83
CA ASN A 38 13.33 25.57 6.48
C ASN A 38 13.65 24.52 7.57
N GLN A 39 13.13 24.67 8.78
CA GLN A 39 13.43 23.77 9.90
C GLN A 39 12.29 22.83 10.26
N GLU A 40 11.04 23.25 10.02
CA GLU A 40 9.88 22.47 10.40
C GLU A 40 9.06 22.03 9.20
N GLU A 41 8.37 20.89 9.34
CA GLU A 41 7.45 20.42 8.33
C GLU A 41 6.22 21.33 8.21
N PRO A 42 5.73 21.62 7.00
CA PRO A 42 4.56 22.47 6.79
C PRO A 42 3.32 22.04 7.60
N LYS A 43 3.13 20.72 7.77
CA LYS A 43 2.03 20.17 8.59
C LYS A 43 2.12 20.64 10.04
N LYS A 44 3.32 20.55 10.63
CA LYS A 44 3.57 20.98 12.01
C LYS A 44 3.38 22.49 12.15
N ILE A 45 3.93 23.27 11.23
CA ILE A 45 3.77 24.73 11.21
C ILE A 45 2.28 25.12 11.18
N VAL A 46 1.48 24.51 10.30
CA VAL A 46 0.04 24.80 10.23
C VAL A 46 -0.66 24.37 11.52
N LYS A 47 -0.38 23.17 12.04
CA LYS A 47 -1.00 22.67 13.27
C LYS A 47 -0.69 23.57 14.47
N ASP A 48 0.58 23.87 14.71
CA ASP A 48 1.02 24.56 15.92
C ASP A 48 0.65 26.05 15.91
N LEU A 49 0.39 26.65 14.75
CA LEU A 49 0.23 28.10 14.62
C LEU A 49 -1.19 28.48 14.17
N ILE A 50 -1.78 27.72 13.25
CA ILE A 50 -3.10 28.04 12.71
C ILE A 50 -4.19 27.46 13.59
N PHE A 51 -4.00 26.25 14.12
CA PHE A 51 -4.95 25.63 15.05
C PHE A 51 -4.76 26.11 16.50
N ALA A 52 -3.76 26.96 16.78
CA ALA A 52 -3.54 27.55 18.10
C ALA A 52 -4.64 28.52 18.54
N SER A 53 -5.43 29.07 17.61
CA SER A 53 -6.58 29.90 17.93
C SER A 53 -7.63 29.86 16.83
N GLU A 54 -8.91 29.92 17.23
CA GLU A 54 -10.06 30.02 16.32
C GLU A 54 -9.93 31.23 15.39
N TYR A 55 -9.45 32.37 15.90
CA TYR A 55 -9.19 33.58 15.12
C TYR A 55 -8.21 33.33 13.95
N HIS A 56 -7.09 32.65 14.17
CA HIS A 56 -6.13 32.33 13.10
C HIS A 56 -6.73 31.36 12.07
N LEU A 57 -7.59 30.45 12.52
CA LEU A 57 -8.28 29.49 11.68
C LEU A 57 -9.29 30.21 10.75
N GLU A 58 -10.09 31.12 11.30
CA GLU A 58 -11.03 31.95 10.55
C GLU A 58 -10.31 32.83 9.51
N GLN A 59 -9.26 33.54 9.92
CA GLN A 59 -8.42 34.33 9.00
C GLN A 59 -7.83 33.47 7.89
N SER A 60 -7.40 32.25 8.22
CA SER A 60 -6.91 31.29 7.23
C SER A 60 -7.98 30.93 6.20
N PHE A 61 -9.22 30.70 6.63
CA PHE A 61 -10.34 30.38 5.74
C PHE A 61 -10.71 31.54 4.83
N GLU A 62 -10.71 32.78 5.34
CA GLU A 62 -10.94 33.99 4.54
C GLU A 62 -9.90 34.15 3.42
N ILE A 63 -8.63 33.87 3.73
CA ILE A 63 -7.54 34.02 2.76
C ILE A 63 -7.51 32.88 1.75
N LEU A 64 -7.72 31.63 2.17
CA LEU A 64 -7.72 30.46 1.29
C LEU A 64 -8.94 30.46 0.35
N LYS A 65 -10.03 31.12 0.77
CA LYS A 65 -11.32 31.20 0.04
C LYS A 65 -11.84 29.80 -0.32
N TYR A 66 -12.87 29.75 -1.17
CA TYR A 66 -13.49 28.56 -1.78
C TYR A 66 -13.06 27.19 -1.22
N GLY A 67 -13.85 26.62 -0.33
CA GLY A 67 -13.66 25.31 0.28
C GLY A 67 -14.73 25.09 1.35
N ARG A 68 -15.08 23.83 1.64
CA ARG A 68 -15.89 23.53 2.83
C ARG A 68 -14.95 23.53 4.02
N PHE A 69 -14.75 24.71 4.62
CA PHE A 69 -14.03 24.89 5.86
C PHE A 69 -15.04 25.14 6.98
N PHE A 70 -14.73 24.65 8.17
CA PHE A 70 -15.50 24.85 9.38
C PHE A 70 -14.54 24.76 10.57
N ILE A 71 -14.96 25.30 11.71
CA ILE A 71 -14.18 25.20 12.94
C ILE A 71 -14.34 23.77 13.48
N PRO A 72 -13.23 23.01 13.57
CA PRO A 72 -13.26 21.62 14.02
C PRO A 72 -13.65 21.53 15.51
N SER A 73 -14.44 20.53 15.84
CA SER A 73 -14.90 20.24 17.21
C SER A 73 -14.19 19.04 17.84
N ASN A 74 -13.42 18.29 17.04
CA ASN A 74 -12.69 17.10 17.49
C ASN A 74 -11.41 16.90 16.66
N PHE A 75 -10.56 15.98 17.12
CA PHE A 75 -9.27 15.68 16.51
C PHE A 75 -9.35 15.16 15.07
N GLU A 76 -10.41 14.42 14.71
CA GLU A 76 -10.58 13.90 13.36
C GLU A 76 -10.91 15.03 12.37
N GLU A 77 -11.78 15.95 12.79
CA GLU A 77 -12.09 17.19 12.07
C GLU A 77 -10.86 18.10 11.96
N ASP A 78 -10.04 18.19 13.01
CA ASP A 78 -8.78 18.95 12.99
C ASP A 78 -7.86 18.45 11.87
N GLU A 79 -7.58 17.14 11.85
CA GLU A 79 -6.72 16.53 10.84
C GLU A 79 -7.32 16.65 9.43
N PHE A 80 -8.65 16.58 9.29
CA PHE A 80 -9.33 16.82 8.03
C PHE A 80 -9.11 18.25 7.50
N ILE A 81 -9.36 19.26 8.33
CA ILE A 81 -9.18 20.67 7.96
C ILE A 81 -7.70 20.96 7.66
N LEU A 82 -6.78 20.43 8.47
CA LEU A 82 -5.34 20.56 8.31
C LEU A 82 -4.89 20.05 6.94
N LYS A 83 -5.32 18.83 6.57
CA LYS A 83 -5.07 18.25 5.25
C LYS A 83 -5.57 19.18 4.14
N ARG A 84 -6.80 19.68 4.23
CA ARG A 84 -7.36 20.58 3.20
C ARG A 84 -6.59 21.88 3.04
N ILE A 85 -6.16 22.50 4.15
CA ILE A 85 -5.34 23.71 4.14
C ILE A 85 -4.03 23.42 3.39
N LEU A 86 -3.33 22.34 3.74
CA LEU A 86 -2.09 21.94 3.08
C LEU A 86 -2.28 21.71 1.57
N TRP A 87 -3.34 21.01 1.18
CA TRP A 87 -3.67 20.81 -0.23
C TRP A 87 -3.92 22.11 -0.99
N LYS A 88 -4.67 23.05 -0.40
CA LYS A 88 -4.90 24.37 -0.99
C LYS A 88 -3.60 25.17 -1.16
N LEU A 89 -2.63 24.95 -0.29
CA LEU A 89 -1.30 25.56 -0.37
C LEU A 89 -0.39 24.86 -1.38
N GLY A 90 -0.87 23.79 -2.04
CA GLY A 90 -0.15 23.03 -3.05
C GLY A 90 0.72 21.92 -2.46
N PHE A 91 0.61 21.61 -1.17
CA PHE A 91 1.30 20.45 -0.61
C PHE A 91 0.55 19.17 -0.98
N GLU A 92 1.30 18.14 -1.36
CA GLU A 92 0.76 16.81 -1.55
C GLU A 92 0.32 16.27 -0.18
N ILE A 93 -1.00 16.07 -0.01
CA ILE A 93 -1.48 15.25 1.09
C ILE A 93 -1.24 13.82 0.66
N HIS A 94 -0.25 13.21 1.29
CA HIS A 94 -0.05 11.78 1.21
C HIS A 94 -1.25 11.05 1.83
N ASN A 95 -2.13 10.52 0.97
CA ASN A 95 -3.21 9.64 1.40
C ASN A 95 -2.72 8.20 1.25
N TYR A 96 -2.44 7.57 2.38
CA TYR A 96 -2.26 6.12 2.43
C TYR A 96 -3.64 5.45 2.49
N PRO A 97 -3.82 4.27 1.88
CA PRO A 97 -5.03 3.48 2.08
C PRO A 97 -5.22 3.17 3.57
N ASP A 98 -6.42 3.45 4.09
CA ASP A 98 -6.69 3.37 5.53
C ASP A 98 -6.90 1.93 6.05
N LYS A 99 -6.93 0.92 5.17
CA LYS A 99 -7.24 -0.48 5.53
C LYS A 99 -6.36 -1.02 6.66
N MET A 100 -5.04 -0.84 6.54
CA MET A 100 -4.08 -1.35 7.51
C MET A 100 -4.11 -0.59 8.86
N PRO A 101 -4.12 0.77 8.89
CA PRO A 101 -4.40 1.52 10.12
C PRO A 101 -5.70 1.10 10.83
N ILE A 102 -6.79 0.92 10.08
CA ILE A 102 -8.09 0.50 10.62
C ILE A 102 -8.00 -0.89 11.24
N PHE A 103 -7.33 -1.83 10.58
CA PHE A 103 -7.08 -3.17 11.12
C PHE A 103 -6.37 -3.11 12.48
N TRP A 104 -5.26 -2.37 12.58
CA TRP A 104 -4.50 -2.27 13.84
C TRP A 104 -5.33 -1.68 14.97
N LYS A 105 -6.07 -0.60 14.69
CA LYS A 105 -6.99 0.02 15.66
C LYS A 105 -8.04 -0.98 16.15
N ARG A 106 -8.72 -1.69 15.24
CA ARG A 106 -9.76 -2.68 15.58
C ARG A 106 -9.20 -3.86 16.37
N LEU A 107 -8.00 -4.33 16.03
CA LEU A 107 -7.31 -5.40 16.75
C LEU A 107 -6.99 -4.99 18.19
N GLU A 108 -6.43 -3.79 18.37
CA GLU A 108 -6.10 -3.24 19.69
C GLU A 108 -7.34 -3.00 20.54
N GLU A 109 -8.42 -2.47 19.95
CA GLU A 109 -9.69 -2.25 20.65
C GLU A 109 -10.32 -3.58 21.09
N PHE A 110 -10.34 -4.58 20.22
CA PHE A 110 -10.86 -5.91 20.52
C PHE A 110 -10.05 -6.60 21.63
N GLU A 111 -8.71 -6.61 21.52
CA GLU A 111 -7.81 -7.19 22.51
C GLU A 111 -7.87 -6.48 23.87
N ARG A 112 -7.92 -5.15 23.88
CA ARG A 112 -8.02 -4.36 25.12
C ARG A 112 -9.32 -4.65 25.84
N TYR A 113 -10.44 -4.71 25.11
CA TYR A 113 -11.74 -4.95 25.72
C TYR A 113 -11.85 -6.38 26.26
N SER A 114 -11.36 -7.38 25.52
CA SER A 114 -11.39 -8.78 25.96
C SER A 114 -10.59 -9.03 27.24
N LYS A 115 -9.55 -8.23 27.49
CA LYS A 115 -8.69 -8.28 28.70
C LYS A 115 -9.29 -7.66 29.95
N THR A 116 -10.33 -6.84 29.81
CA THR A 116 -10.86 -6.05 30.94
C THR A 116 -11.84 -6.85 31.82
N SER A 117 -12.37 -7.97 31.32
CA SER A 117 -13.42 -8.73 32.01
C SER A 117 -13.02 -10.20 32.19
N ASN A 118 -12.86 -10.66 33.44
CA ASN A 118 -12.53 -12.05 33.77
C ASN A 118 -13.72 -13.03 33.59
N LEU A 119 -14.95 -12.50 33.67
CA LEU A 119 -16.19 -13.22 33.38
C LEU A 119 -17.03 -12.31 32.49
N TYR A 120 -17.33 -12.75 31.28
CA TYR A 120 -18.11 -11.94 30.34
C TYR A 120 -19.59 -11.92 30.75
N SER A 121 -20.06 -10.77 31.19
CA SER A 121 -21.50 -10.50 31.30
C SER A 121 -22.15 -10.49 29.91
N GLU A 122 -23.48 -10.54 29.84
CA GLU A 122 -24.19 -10.44 28.54
C GLU A 122 -23.82 -9.15 27.80
N PHE A 123 -23.68 -8.04 28.52
CA PHE A 123 -23.23 -6.75 27.99
C PHE A 123 -21.81 -6.83 27.42
N ASP A 124 -20.87 -7.48 28.13
CA ASP A 124 -19.51 -7.68 27.62
C ASP A 124 -19.50 -8.51 26.35
N ARG A 125 -20.29 -9.60 26.32
CA ARG A 125 -20.39 -10.46 25.14
C ARG A 125 -20.93 -9.70 23.94
N GLU A 126 -21.99 -8.92 24.10
CA GLU A 126 -22.52 -8.09 23.01
C GLU A 126 -21.47 -7.10 22.48
N LYS A 127 -20.72 -6.46 23.38
CA LYS A 127 -19.67 -5.53 22.99
C LYS A 127 -18.51 -6.24 22.28
N ILE A 128 -18.08 -7.41 22.76
CA ILE A 128 -17.06 -8.24 22.12
C ILE A 128 -17.54 -8.68 20.73
N ARG A 129 -18.79 -9.08 20.57
CA ARG A 129 -19.34 -9.43 19.24
C ARG A 129 -19.27 -8.25 18.28
N SER A 130 -19.71 -7.06 18.71
CA SER A 130 -19.66 -5.84 17.90
C SER A 130 -18.23 -5.48 17.46
N LEU A 131 -17.26 -5.55 18.38
CA LEU A 131 -15.85 -5.28 18.06
C LEU A 131 -15.26 -6.39 17.16
N GLY A 132 -15.58 -7.64 17.46
CA GLY A 132 -15.06 -8.79 16.73
C GLY A 132 -15.56 -8.86 15.29
N VAL A 133 -16.85 -8.60 15.03
CA VAL A 133 -17.39 -8.54 13.65
C VAL A 133 -16.61 -7.51 12.82
N ASN A 134 -16.39 -6.31 13.37
CA ASN A 134 -15.60 -5.27 12.68
C ASN A 134 -14.15 -5.70 12.44
N LEU A 135 -13.52 -6.36 13.43
CA LEU A 135 -12.17 -6.88 13.28
C LEU A 135 -12.09 -7.93 12.17
N PHE A 136 -12.99 -8.91 12.14
CA PHE A 136 -12.93 -10.00 11.15
C PHE A 136 -13.21 -9.50 9.72
N VAL A 137 -14.05 -8.48 9.54
CA VAL A 137 -14.16 -7.79 8.23
C VAL A 137 -12.81 -7.21 7.82
N SER A 138 -12.07 -6.55 8.73
CA SER A 138 -10.73 -6.07 8.43
C SER A 138 -9.72 -7.19 8.20
N VAL A 139 -9.83 -8.32 8.90
CA VAL A 139 -8.97 -9.49 8.67
C VAL A 139 -9.18 -10.01 7.25
N GLU A 140 -10.43 -10.23 6.85
CA GLU A 140 -10.78 -10.70 5.50
C GLU A 140 -10.25 -9.74 4.43
N GLU A 141 -10.43 -8.42 4.62
CA GLU A 141 -9.89 -7.41 3.70
C GLU A 141 -8.36 -7.44 3.58
N ILE A 142 -7.63 -7.57 4.69
CA ILE A 142 -6.16 -7.61 4.68
C ILE A 142 -5.65 -8.90 4.05
N ILE A 143 -6.27 -10.02 4.38
CA ILE A 143 -5.89 -11.33 3.83
C ILE A 143 -6.20 -11.39 2.34
N GLU A 144 -7.38 -10.93 1.89
CA GLU A 144 -7.73 -10.85 0.47
C GLU A 144 -6.78 -9.94 -0.29
N CYS A 145 -6.47 -8.76 0.26
CA CYS A 145 -5.52 -7.83 -0.34
C CYS A 145 -4.13 -8.45 -0.52
N SER A 146 -3.65 -9.16 0.51
CA SER A 146 -2.36 -9.85 0.48
C SER A 146 -2.38 -10.99 -0.54
N LEU A 147 -3.37 -11.88 -0.49
CA LEU A 147 -3.46 -13.01 -1.41
C LEU A 147 -3.59 -12.55 -2.87
N SER A 148 -4.41 -11.53 -3.13
CA SER A 148 -4.55 -10.92 -4.45
C SER A 148 -3.22 -10.36 -4.94
N PHE A 149 -2.56 -9.57 -4.09
CA PHE A 149 -1.30 -8.94 -4.42
C PHE A 149 -0.19 -9.97 -4.67
N ILE A 150 -0.04 -10.99 -3.83
CA ILE A 150 1.01 -12.00 -3.99
C ILE A 150 0.76 -12.84 -5.25
N THR A 151 -0.49 -13.23 -5.52
CA THR A 151 -0.83 -13.97 -6.73
C THR A 151 -0.48 -13.16 -7.98
N TRP A 152 -0.90 -11.90 -8.00
CA TRP A 152 -0.55 -10.97 -9.07
C TRP A 152 0.95 -10.75 -9.18
N LEU A 153 1.65 -10.55 -8.06
CA LEU A 153 3.08 -10.30 -7.99
C LEU A 153 3.89 -11.47 -8.55
N LEU A 154 3.56 -12.71 -8.17
CA LEU A 154 4.38 -13.86 -8.55
C LEU A 154 4.07 -14.36 -9.97
N LEU A 155 2.81 -14.29 -10.39
CA LEU A 155 2.37 -14.98 -11.61
C LEU A 155 2.13 -14.04 -12.79
N SER A 156 2.10 -12.71 -12.59
CA SER A 156 1.93 -11.77 -13.70
C SER A 156 3.23 -11.51 -14.44
N ASP A 157 3.06 -11.04 -15.67
CA ASP A 157 4.11 -10.39 -16.44
C ASP A 157 4.14 -8.89 -16.14
N HIS A 158 5.11 -8.47 -15.34
CA HIS A 158 5.19 -7.07 -14.91
C HIS A 158 5.78 -6.12 -15.94
N PHE A 159 6.56 -6.62 -16.90
CA PHE A 159 7.17 -5.77 -17.92
C PHE A 159 6.20 -5.47 -19.06
N ARG A 160 5.55 -6.50 -19.62
CA ARG A 160 4.65 -6.38 -20.79
C ARG A 160 3.20 -6.20 -20.37
N GLY A 161 2.76 -6.98 -19.38
CA GLY A 161 1.36 -7.05 -18.95
C GLY A 161 1.00 -5.85 -18.09
N THR A 162 1.48 -5.86 -16.85
CA THR A 162 1.05 -4.89 -15.82
C THR A 162 1.80 -3.56 -15.90
N LYS A 163 2.97 -3.53 -16.57
CA LYS A 163 3.83 -2.35 -16.70
C LYS A 163 4.17 -1.72 -15.34
N PHE A 164 4.41 -2.58 -14.36
CA PHE A 164 4.68 -2.24 -12.96
C PHE A 164 3.62 -1.35 -12.30
N LYS A 165 2.37 -1.42 -12.73
CA LYS A 165 1.24 -0.71 -12.11
C LYS A 165 0.37 -1.70 -11.34
N PHE A 166 0.19 -1.43 -10.06
CA PHE A 166 -0.66 -2.25 -9.21
C PHE A 166 -2.02 -1.58 -9.03
N ASN A 167 -3.05 -2.36 -9.31
CA ASN A 167 -4.41 -2.05 -8.93
C ASN A 167 -5.03 -3.24 -8.19
N PHE A 168 -5.75 -2.97 -7.10
CA PHE A 168 -6.34 -4.03 -6.27
C PHE A 168 -7.45 -4.81 -6.99
N GLN A 169 -8.30 -4.15 -7.79
CA GLN A 169 -9.37 -4.82 -8.53
C GLN A 169 -8.78 -5.78 -9.57
N ASP A 170 -7.81 -5.32 -10.37
CA ASP A 170 -7.15 -6.16 -11.38
C ASP A 170 -6.41 -7.33 -10.73
N ALA A 171 -5.75 -7.10 -9.59
CA ALA A 171 -5.08 -8.16 -8.83
C ALA A 171 -6.07 -9.19 -8.25
N ARG A 172 -7.25 -8.75 -7.80
CA ARG A 172 -8.31 -9.65 -7.32
C ARG A 172 -8.89 -10.48 -8.45
N ASP A 173 -9.18 -9.86 -9.59
CA ASP A 173 -9.66 -10.57 -10.78
C ASP A 173 -8.61 -11.59 -11.27
N PHE A 174 -7.34 -11.19 -11.26
CA PHE A 174 -6.23 -12.08 -11.59
C PHE A 174 -6.11 -13.26 -10.61
N MET A 175 -6.28 -13.01 -9.30
CA MET A 175 -6.28 -14.05 -8.27
C MET A 175 -7.45 -15.01 -8.44
N PHE A 176 -8.65 -14.50 -8.71
CA PHE A 176 -9.82 -15.32 -9.04
C PHE A 176 -9.55 -16.24 -10.24
N VAL A 177 -9.04 -15.69 -11.36
CA VAL A 177 -8.73 -16.49 -12.57
C VAL A 177 -7.71 -17.59 -12.31
N ASN A 178 -6.73 -17.36 -11.41
CA ASN A 178 -5.65 -18.31 -11.18
C ASN A 178 -5.94 -19.33 -10.06
N LEU A 179 -6.77 -18.98 -9.08
CA LEU A 179 -6.98 -19.82 -7.88
C LEU A 179 -8.38 -20.42 -7.77
N ASN A 180 -9.40 -19.84 -8.42
CA ASN A 180 -10.77 -20.34 -8.32
C ASN A 180 -10.91 -21.77 -8.84
N GLU A 181 -11.77 -22.56 -8.17
CA GLU A 181 -12.05 -23.97 -8.48
C GLU A 181 -10.84 -24.92 -8.37
N LYS A 182 -9.69 -24.45 -7.87
CA LYS A 182 -8.57 -25.34 -7.54
C LYS A 182 -8.87 -26.12 -6.27
N CYS A 183 -8.42 -27.37 -6.25
CA CYS A 183 -8.65 -28.31 -5.16
C CYS A 183 -7.35 -28.52 -4.35
N LEU A 184 -7.43 -28.38 -3.02
CA LEU A 184 -6.40 -28.90 -2.12
C LEU A 184 -6.59 -30.40 -1.87
N ILE A 185 -7.85 -30.83 -1.81
CA ILE A 185 -8.28 -32.21 -1.63
C ILE A 185 -9.10 -32.58 -2.87
N PRO A 186 -8.85 -33.73 -3.53
CA PRO A 186 -9.62 -34.14 -4.70
C PRO A 186 -11.13 -34.13 -4.43
N GLY A 187 -11.87 -33.36 -5.22
CA GLY A 187 -13.33 -33.24 -5.12
C GLY A 187 -13.85 -32.09 -4.25
N GLU A 188 -12.98 -31.33 -3.58
CA GLU A 188 -13.34 -30.19 -2.75
C GLU A 188 -12.72 -28.89 -3.33
N PRO A 189 -13.38 -28.25 -4.32
CA PRO A 189 -12.89 -27.01 -4.89
C PRO A 189 -13.02 -25.86 -3.88
N ILE A 190 -12.00 -25.00 -3.85
CA ILE A 190 -12.09 -23.72 -3.13
C ILE A 190 -12.69 -22.69 -4.09
N GLU A 191 -13.87 -22.19 -3.73
CA GLU A 191 -14.57 -21.15 -4.49
C GLU A 191 -14.21 -19.76 -3.94
N PHE A 192 -13.87 -18.86 -4.85
CA PHE A 192 -13.67 -17.45 -4.55
C PHE A 192 -14.79 -16.63 -5.19
N ASP A 193 -15.21 -15.57 -4.53
CA ASP A 193 -16.15 -14.59 -5.06
C ASP A 193 -15.37 -13.46 -5.76
N GLN A 194 -15.58 -13.29 -7.06
CA GLN A 194 -14.92 -12.26 -7.88
C GLN A 194 -15.28 -10.82 -7.43
N SER A 195 -16.45 -10.62 -6.81
CA SER A 195 -16.88 -9.32 -6.28
C SER A 195 -16.17 -8.95 -4.97
N GLY A 196 -15.42 -9.89 -4.38
CA GLY A 196 -14.65 -9.72 -3.16
C GLY A 196 -15.42 -10.05 -1.89
N LYS A 197 -16.51 -10.82 -1.99
CA LYS A 197 -17.27 -11.30 -0.82
C LYS A 197 -16.71 -12.62 -0.29
N ASN A 198 -15.39 -12.72 -0.24
CA ASN A 198 -14.69 -13.91 0.21
C ASN A 198 -14.69 -13.98 1.73
N THR A 199 -15.13 -15.12 2.28
CA THR A 199 -15.02 -15.37 3.72
C THR A 199 -13.59 -15.76 4.10
N LEU A 200 -13.28 -15.72 5.40
CA LEU A 200 -11.93 -16.02 5.88
C LEU A 200 -11.41 -17.41 5.46
N PHE A 201 -12.26 -18.44 5.42
CA PHE A 201 -11.83 -19.81 5.11
C PHE A 201 -11.19 -19.96 3.71
N PRO A 202 -11.89 -19.65 2.58
CA PRO A 202 -11.30 -19.77 1.25
C PRO A 202 -10.06 -18.90 1.09
N LEU A 203 -10.04 -17.71 1.71
CA LEU A 203 -8.87 -16.82 1.69
C LEU A 203 -7.62 -17.46 2.34
N VAL A 204 -7.79 -18.11 3.50
CA VAL A 204 -6.68 -18.79 4.19
C VAL A 204 -6.18 -20.01 3.41
N GLN A 205 -7.09 -20.78 2.80
CA GLN A 205 -6.72 -21.90 1.93
C GLN A 205 -6.06 -21.42 0.63
N GLY A 206 -6.41 -20.22 0.16
CA GLY A 206 -5.84 -19.58 -1.01
C GLY A 206 -4.32 -19.42 -0.95
N PHE A 207 -3.74 -19.14 0.23
CA PHE A 207 -2.28 -19.10 0.36
C PHE A 207 -1.62 -20.45 0.09
N LYS A 208 -2.19 -21.55 0.60
CA LYS A 208 -1.68 -22.90 0.33
C LYS A 208 -1.87 -23.28 -1.14
N LEU A 209 -3.01 -22.93 -1.73
CA LEU A 209 -3.25 -23.10 -3.18
C LEU A 209 -2.21 -22.35 -4.01
N LEU A 210 -1.90 -21.11 -3.64
CA LEU A 210 -0.90 -20.30 -4.32
C LEU A 210 0.50 -20.91 -4.16
N ALA A 211 0.86 -21.40 -2.97
CA ALA A 211 2.15 -22.07 -2.74
C ALA A 211 2.29 -23.32 -3.63
N ASN A 212 1.25 -24.15 -3.70
CA ASN A 212 1.21 -25.33 -4.57
C ASN A 212 1.31 -24.93 -6.05
N LEU A 213 0.57 -23.89 -6.47
CA LEU A 213 0.61 -23.38 -7.85
C LEU A 213 1.99 -22.83 -8.22
N CYS A 214 2.63 -22.09 -7.32
CA CYS A 214 4.00 -21.61 -7.53
C CYS A 214 4.97 -22.77 -7.72
N THR A 215 4.83 -23.83 -6.92
CA THR A 215 5.65 -25.05 -7.04
C THR A 215 5.39 -25.78 -8.36
N GLU A 216 4.12 -25.91 -8.76
CA GLU A 216 3.72 -26.50 -10.05
C GLU A 216 4.26 -25.72 -11.24
N VAL A 217 4.17 -24.39 -11.19
CA VAL A 217 4.71 -23.49 -12.23
C VAL A 217 6.22 -23.65 -12.34
N LEU A 218 6.95 -23.62 -11.22
CA LEU A 218 8.41 -23.78 -11.21
C LEU A 218 8.88 -25.13 -11.79
N ASN A 219 8.06 -26.18 -11.67
CA ASN A 219 8.35 -27.49 -12.27
C ASN A 219 8.12 -27.55 -13.80
N ASN A 220 7.50 -26.52 -14.40
CA ASN A 220 7.13 -26.46 -15.83
C ASN A 220 7.75 -25.24 -16.54
N GLN A 221 9.07 -25.06 -16.44
CA GLN A 221 9.76 -23.83 -16.89
C GLN A 221 9.59 -23.49 -18.38
N ASP A 222 9.62 -24.48 -19.27
CA ASP A 222 9.70 -24.25 -20.72
C ASP A 222 8.52 -23.46 -21.31
N SER A 223 7.33 -23.54 -20.70
CA SER A 223 6.14 -22.82 -21.18
C SER A 223 6.14 -21.32 -20.89
N TYR A 224 7.03 -20.84 -20.01
CA TYR A 224 7.00 -19.47 -19.50
C TYR A 224 8.10 -18.57 -20.07
N ASN A 225 9.00 -19.12 -20.88
CA ASN A 225 10.08 -18.34 -21.51
C ASN A 225 9.53 -17.25 -22.44
N CYS A 226 10.14 -16.07 -22.37
CA CYS A 226 9.94 -15.02 -23.37
C CYS A 226 10.52 -15.44 -24.73
N THR A 227 9.85 -15.07 -25.81
CA THR A 227 10.45 -15.17 -27.15
C THR A 227 11.37 -13.97 -27.40
N LYS A 228 12.29 -14.06 -28.38
CA LYS A 228 13.16 -12.93 -28.73
C LYS A 228 12.42 -11.64 -29.08
N LYS A 229 11.18 -11.75 -29.60
CA LYS A 229 10.34 -10.59 -29.95
C LYS A 229 9.76 -9.88 -28.73
N ASP A 230 9.75 -10.56 -27.59
CA ASP A 230 9.23 -10.04 -26.32
C ASP A 230 10.30 -9.26 -25.54
N LEU A 231 11.57 -9.45 -25.87
CA LEU A 231 12.70 -8.85 -25.18
C LEU A 231 12.98 -7.45 -25.77
N PRO A 232 13.40 -6.48 -24.95
CA PRO A 232 13.74 -5.16 -25.46
C PRO A 232 14.99 -5.20 -26.33
N ASP A 233 15.09 -4.29 -27.30
CA ASP A 233 16.18 -4.24 -28.29
C ASP A 233 17.60 -4.14 -27.68
N TYR A 234 17.74 -3.66 -26.44
CA TYR A 234 19.03 -3.55 -25.77
C TYR A 234 19.45 -4.82 -25.03
N HIS A 235 18.57 -5.81 -24.91
CA HIS A 235 18.87 -7.05 -24.19
C HIS A 235 20.04 -7.79 -24.87
N GLY A 236 21.09 -8.08 -24.10
CA GLY A 236 22.30 -8.75 -24.59
C GLY A 236 23.28 -7.85 -25.35
N ASN A 237 22.93 -6.57 -25.61
CA ASN A 237 23.79 -5.64 -26.34
C ASN A 237 24.76 -4.86 -25.44
N THR A 238 24.55 -4.88 -24.13
CA THR A 238 25.42 -4.21 -23.16
C THR A 238 25.38 -4.91 -21.80
N GLU A 239 26.52 -4.91 -21.11
CA GLU A 239 26.64 -5.40 -19.73
C GLU A 239 26.28 -4.32 -18.69
N ILE A 240 26.21 -3.05 -19.09
CA ILE A 240 25.95 -1.92 -18.18
C ILE A 240 24.46 -1.81 -17.85
N ILE A 241 23.60 -2.11 -18.82
CA ILE A 241 22.14 -2.05 -18.67
C ILE A 241 21.60 -3.46 -18.89
N THR A 242 21.11 -4.06 -17.82
CA THR A 242 20.61 -5.43 -17.83
C THR A 242 19.08 -5.44 -17.85
N PHE A 243 18.52 -6.43 -18.55
CA PHE A 243 17.07 -6.67 -18.56
C PHE A 243 16.79 -7.97 -17.79
N PRO A 244 16.12 -7.90 -16.62
CA PRO A 244 16.00 -9.02 -15.70
C PRO A 244 14.70 -9.83 -15.83
N PHE A 245 13.73 -9.39 -16.64
CA PHE A 245 12.39 -9.99 -16.72
C PHE A 245 12.28 -10.93 -17.92
N LEU A 246 12.80 -12.14 -17.80
CA LEU A 246 12.97 -13.07 -18.92
C LEU A 246 11.80 -14.02 -19.11
N HIS A 247 10.81 -13.98 -18.22
CA HIS A 247 9.68 -14.90 -18.22
C HIS A 247 8.33 -14.17 -18.20
N LYS A 248 7.28 -14.90 -18.55
CA LYS A 248 5.88 -14.42 -18.48
C LYS A 248 5.31 -14.44 -17.06
N SER A 249 5.94 -15.18 -16.14
CA SER A 249 5.58 -15.23 -14.74
C SER A 249 6.80 -14.81 -13.92
N PHE A 250 6.60 -13.80 -13.07
CA PHE A 250 7.70 -13.16 -12.34
C PHE A 250 8.43 -14.09 -11.37
N ILE A 251 7.80 -15.17 -10.90
CA ILE A 251 8.43 -16.14 -10.00
C ILE A 251 9.73 -16.73 -10.55
N PHE A 252 9.86 -16.87 -11.88
CA PHE A 252 11.09 -17.34 -12.53
C PHE A 252 12.21 -16.29 -12.60
N ASP A 253 11.84 -15.01 -12.46
CA ASP A 253 12.79 -13.89 -12.44
C ASP A 253 13.26 -13.57 -11.01
N LEU A 254 12.71 -14.24 -10.00
CA LEU A 254 13.17 -14.20 -8.62
C LEU A 254 14.43 -15.05 -8.44
N ASN A 255 15.22 -14.74 -7.41
CA ASN A 255 16.23 -15.69 -6.97
C ASN A 255 15.58 -16.86 -6.20
N GLU A 256 16.21 -18.04 -6.27
CA GLU A 256 15.68 -19.27 -5.67
C GLU A 256 15.38 -19.14 -4.17
N ARG A 257 16.20 -18.36 -3.45
CA ARG A 257 16.03 -18.15 -2.00
C ARG A 257 14.78 -17.32 -1.69
N GLU A 258 14.52 -16.27 -2.48
CA GLU A 258 13.35 -15.42 -2.36
C GLU A 258 12.08 -16.15 -2.75
N ALA A 259 12.10 -16.89 -3.86
CA ALA A 259 10.98 -17.74 -4.27
C ALA A 259 10.64 -18.77 -3.17
N SER A 260 11.66 -19.50 -2.67
CA SER A 260 11.49 -20.47 -1.59
C SER A 260 10.99 -19.81 -0.29
N PHE A 261 11.52 -18.64 0.06
CA PHE A 261 11.08 -17.88 1.24
C PHE A 261 9.59 -17.52 1.15
N ILE A 262 9.14 -17.02 -0.01
CA ILE A 262 7.75 -16.63 -0.21
C ILE A 262 6.85 -17.87 -0.17
N ILE A 263 7.20 -18.95 -0.88
CA ILE A 263 6.44 -20.21 -0.86
C ILE A 263 6.30 -20.75 0.58
N ASN A 264 7.40 -20.82 1.32
CA ASN A 264 7.38 -21.26 2.73
C ASN A 264 6.53 -20.36 3.61
N LEU A 265 6.58 -19.04 3.39
CA LEU A 265 5.76 -18.08 4.12
C LEU A 265 4.26 -18.27 3.85
N LEU A 266 3.87 -18.53 2.60
CA LEU A 266 2.48 -18.84 2.24
C LEU A 266 1.97 -20.07 2.99
N GLU A 267 2.76 -21.15 3.04
CA GLU A 267 2.40 -22.35 3.77
C GLU A 267 2.34 -22.14 5.28
N GLU A 268 3.31 -21.41 5.84
CA GLU A 268 3.35 -21.08 7.26
C GLU A 268 2.11 -20.30 7.70
N ILE A 269 1.66 -19.33 6.90
CA ILE A 269 0.45 -18.54 7.19
C ILE A 269 -0.77 -19.46 7.28
N THR A 270 -0.99 -20.32 6.29
CA THR A 270 -2.12 -21.27 6.32
C THR A 270 -2.04 -22.19 7.53
N ASN A 271 -0.87 -22.76 7.82
CA ASN A 271 -0.67 -23.68 8.94
C ASN A 271 -0.90 -23.00 10.29
N LYS A 272 -0.40 -21.77 10.48
CA LYS A 272 -0.60 -21.00 11.70
C LYS A 272 -2.06 -20.65 11.94
N ILE A 273 -2.79 -20.24 10.89
CA ILE A 273 -4.21 -19.90 11.03
C ILE A 273 -5.03 -21.16 11.31
N ASN A 274 -4.84 -22.23 10.54
CA ASN A 274 -5.57 -23.49 10.72
C ASN A 274 -5.28 -24.17 12.06
N GLY A 275 -4.06 -24.04 12.58
CA GLY A 275 -3.67 -24.57 13.89
C GLY A 275 -4.08 -23.70 15.09
N SER A 276 -4.67 -22.52 14.85
CA SER A 276 -5.06 -21.57 15.90
C SER A 276 -6.53 -21.68 16.29
N THR A 277 -6.91 -20.95 17.35
CA THR A 277 -8.32 -20.79 17.77
C THR A 277 -9.09 -19.76 16.93
N LEU A 278 -8.49 -19.19 15.87
CA LEU A 278 -9.07 -18.06 15.12
C LEU A 278 -10.46 -18.37 14.56
N PHE A 279 -10.63 -19.52 13.89
CA PHE A 279 -11.93 -19.92 13.36
C PHE A 279 -12.96 -20.18 14.45
N LYS A 280 -12.53 -20.73 15.59
CA LYS A 280 -13.39 -20.93 16.77
C LYS A 280 -13.87 -19.58 17.31
N VAL A 281 -12.97 -18.60 17.48
CA VAL A 281 -13.33 -17.26 17.94
C VAL A 281 -14.29 -16.59 16.95
N ARG A 282 -13.94 -16.57 15.66
CA ARG A 282 -14.78 -16.00 14.59
C ARG A 282 -16.19 -16.56 14.60
N ASN A 283 -16.33 -17.88 14.64
CA ASN A 283 -17.63 -18.54 14.60
C ASN A 283 -18.39 -18.46 15.94
N GLY A 284 -17.67 -18.29 17.05
CA GLY A 284 -18.23 -18.15 18.39
C GLY A 284 -18.83 -16.76 18.64
N ILE A 285 -18.28 -15.72 18.03
CA ILE A 285 -18.81 -14.35 18.15
C ILE A 285 -19.95 -14.05 17.16
N ASP A 286 -19.97 -14.70 15.99
CA ASP A 286 -20.91 -14.36 14.89
C ASP A 286 -22.35 -14.87 15.15
N HIS A 287 -22.52 -15.86 16.05
CA HIS A 287 -23.81 -16.50 16.31
C HIS A 287 -24.25 -16.35 17.76
N LYS A 288 -25.58 -16.27 17.98
CA LYS A 288 -26.20 -16.37 19.30
C LYS A 288 -26.14 -17.82 19.79
N ARG A 289 -24.96 -18.22 20.28
CA ARG A 289 -24.69 -19.53 20.87
C ARG A 289 -24.98 -19.54 22.38
N PRO A 290 -25.18 -20.71 22.99
CA PRO A 290 -25.21 -20.85 24.44
C PRO A 290 -23.98 -20.22 25.09
N ASP A 291 -24.15 -19.70 26.30
CA ASP A 291 -23.11 -18.98 27.06
C ASP A 291 -21.80 -19.76 27.23
N GLU A 292 -21.90 -21.09 27.29
CA GLU A 292 -20.79 -22.04 27.44
C GLU A 292 -19.94 -22.19 26.16
N GLU A 293 -20.46 -21.80 25.00
CA GLU A 293 -19.76 -21.86 23.71
C GLU A 293 -19.09 -20.53 23.33
N PHE A 294 -19.26 -19.47 24.13
CA PHE A 294 -18.62 -18.20 23.86
C PHE A 294 -17.09 -18.32 24.01
N PRO A 295 -16.28 -17.72 23.13
CA PRO A 295 -14.83 -17.85 23.21
C PRO A 295 -14.28 -17.37 24.55
N SER A 296 -13.36 -18.14 25.14
CA SER A 296 -12.70 -17.73 26.37
C SER A 296 -11.76 -16.55 26.11
N GLN A 297 -11.38 -15.84 27.18
CA GLN A 297 -10.38 -14.78 27.11
C GLN A 297 -9.07 -15.28 26.49
N SER A 298 -8.61 -16.48 26.88
CA SER A 298 -7.38 -17.07 26.33
C SER A 298 -7.49 -17.36 24.83
N ASP A 299 -8.66 -17.81 24.35
CA ASP A 299 -8.91 -18.06 22.94
C ASP A 299 -8.82 -16.76 22.12
N ILE A 300 -9.42 -15.68 22.65
CA ILE A 300 -9.39 -14.35 22.02
C ILE A 300 -7.97 -13.79 22.00
N GLU A 301 -7.25 -13.81 23.12
CA GLU A 301 -5.87 -13.33 23.21
C GLU A 301 -4.93 -14.08 22.26
N SER A 302 -5.05 -15.42 22.21
CA SER A 302 -4.28 -16.25 21.29
C SER A 302 -4.59 -15.89 19.83
N SER A 303 -5.86 -15.69 19.48
CA SER A 303 -6.27 -15.27 18.14
C SER A 303 -5.71 -13.90 17.76
N CYS A 304 -5.79 -12.92 18.67
CA CYS A 304 -5.22 -11.59 18.46
C CYS A 304 -3.70 -11.63 18.25
N HIS A 305 -3.00 -12.49 19.01
CA HIS A 305 -1.57 -12.68 18.86
C HIS A 305 -1.21 -13.24 17.48
N ILE A 306 -1.89 -14.30 17.03
CA ILE A 306 -1.66 -14.91 15.72
C ILE A 306 -1.96 -13.91 14.59
N LEU A 307 -3.07 -13.17 14.66
CA LEU A 307 -3.39 -12.13 13.68
C LEU A 307 -2.30 -11.05 13.60
N ARG A 308 -1.82 -10.57 14.77
CA ARG A 308 -0.74 -9.58 14.85
C ARG A 308 0.53 -10.10 14.19
N GLU A 309 0.94 -11.32 14.50
CA GLU A 309 2.15 -11.92 13.96
C GLU A 309 2.08 -12.05 12.42
N ILE A 310 0.98 -12.62 11.91
CA ILE A 310 0.79 -12.85 10.48
C ILE A 310 0.74 -11.54 9.70
N VAL A 311 -0.06 -10.57 10.15
CA VAL A 311 -0.21 -9.30 9.44
C VAL A 311 1.09 -8.49 9.50
N GLN A 312 1.82 -8.51 10.63
CA GLN A 312 3.16 -7.90 10.70
C GLN A 312 4.13 -8.57 9.73
N LYS A 313 4.07 -9.90 9.59
CA LYS A 313 4.96 -10.63 8.68
C LYS A 313 4.67 -10.32 7.22
N LEU A 314 3.39 -10.28 6.83
CA LEU A 314 2.95 -9.85 5.49
C LEU A 314 3.37 -8.41 5.19
N GLU A 315 3.16 -7.49 6.14
CA GLU A 315 3.52 -6.09 5.99
C GLU A 315 5.04 -5.89 5.87
N ARG A 316 5.84 -6.48 6.77
CA ARG A 316 7.31 -6.31 6.80
C ARG A 316 8.01 -6.95 5.61
N SER A 317 7.48 -8.06 5.10
CA SER A 317 8.00 -8.69 3.88
C SER A 317 7.59 -7.93 2.61
N GLY A 318 6.62 -7.00 2.70
CA GLY A 318 6.04 -6.33 1.54
C GLY A 318 5.11 -7.20 0.73
N LEU A 319 4.62 -8.31 1.29
CA LEU A 319 3.60 -9.18 0.69
C LEU A 319 2.17 -8.71 0.98
N TYR A 320 2.03 -7.62 1.74
CA TYR A 320 0.89 -6.71 1.67
C TYR A 320 1.31 -5.46 0.88
N PRO A 321 0.49 -4.92 -0.04
CA PRO A 321 0.86 -3.80 -0.90
C PRO A 321 0.90 -2.45 -0.14
N THR A 322 1.91 -2.28 0.71
CA THR A 322 2.14 -1.08 1.49
C THR A 322 2.68 0.05 0.61
N ILE A 323 2.05 1.22 0.68
CA ILE A 323 2.51 2.40 -0.04
C ILE A 323 3.64 3.09 0.73
N TYR A 324 4.66 3.47 -0.02
CA TYR A 324 5.85 4.19 0.38
C TYR A 324 5.96 5.49 -0.40
N LEU A 325 6.36 6.55 0.29
CA LEU A 325 6.48 7.90 -0.28
C LEU A 325 7.88 8.45 -0.04
N LEU A 326 8.45 9.04 -1.10
CA LEU A 326 9.78 9.62 -1.07
C LEU A 326 9.76 10.86 -0.16
N TYR A 327 10.50 10.80 0.94
CA TYR A 327 10.60 11.92 1.88
C TYR A 327 11.97 12.59 1.83
N GLU A 328 13.04 11.86 1.46
CA GLU A 328 14.39 12.43 1.39
C GLU A 328 15.19 11.88 0.20
N THR A 329 16.06 12.72 -0.35
CA THR A 329 17.04 12.33 -1.37
C THR A 329 18.39 12.88 -0.96
N LYS A 330 19.35 11.99 -0.70
CA LYS A 330 20.74 12.34 -0.42
C LYS A 330 21.55 12.12 -1.70
N ILE A 331 22.36 13.11 -2.07
CA ILE A 331 23.25 13.04 -3.23
C ILE A 331 24.66 13.25 -2.71
N ASP A 332 25.55 12.32 -3.02
CA ASP A 332 26.96 12.45 -2.64
C ASP A 332 27.78 13.22 -3.70
N LYS A 333 29.07 13.40 -3.42
CA LYS A 333 30.02 14.08 -4.31
C LYS A 333 30.18 13.39 -5.68
N ASP A 334 29.89 12.09 -5.74
CA ASP A 334 30.05 11.25 -6.93
C ASP A 334 28.73 11.13 -7.71
N SER A 335 27.73 11.95 -7.37
CA SER A 335 26.37 11.95 -7.95
C SER A 335 25.57 10.66 -7.73
N ARG A 336 26.00 9.80 -6.79
CA ARG A 336 25.20 8.67 -6.34
C ARG A 336 24.06 9.20 -5.48
N LYS A 337 22.87 8.61 -5.65
CA LYS A 337 21.68 9.02 -4.88
C LYS A 337 21.23 7.90 -3.97
N LEU A 338 20.93 8.29 -2.74
CA LEU A 338 20.18 7.50 -1.77
C LEU A 338 18.80 8.13 -1.64
N LEU A 339 17.78 7.36 -1.99
CA LEU A 339 16.38 7.75 -1.95
C LEU A 339 15.73 7.08 -0.74
N LEU A 340 15.18 7.87 0.17
CA LEU A 340 14.58 7.36 1.41
C LEU A 340 13.07 7.54 1.36
N PHE A 341 12.38 6.42 1.59
CA PHE A 341 10.94 6.32 1.54
C PHE A 341 10.38 5.97 2.91
N LYS A 342 9.16 6.43 3.21
CA LYS A 342 8.41 6.07 4.43
C LYS A 342 7.02 5.55 4.09
N ASN A 343 6.53 4.63 4.90
CA ASN A 343 5.12 4.24 4.90
C ASN A 343 4.34 5.00 5.99
N TYR A 344 3.07 4.64 6.18
CA TYR A 344 2.17 5.23 7.17
C TYR A 344 2.60 5.02 8.65
N LYS A 345 3.57 4.13 8.92
CA LYS A 345 4.18 3.86 10.24
C LYS A 345 5.57 4.47 10.39
N ASP A 346 5.97 5.36 9.48
CA ASP A 346 7.32 5.92 9.40
C ASP A 346 8.43 4.87 9.24
N GLN A 347 8.09 3.64 8.80
CA GLN A 347 9.09 2.64 8.50
C GLN A 347 9.79 2.98 7.19
N GLU A 348 11.11 2.94 7.23
CA GLU A 348 11.94 3.40 6.13
C GLU A 348 12.39 2.28 5.20
N VAL A 349 12.40 2.58 3.90
CA VAL A 349 13.06 1.77 2.88
C VAL A 349 13.95 2.66 2.03
N SER A 350 15.14 2.17 1.68
CA SER A 350 16.14 2.91 0.92
C SER A 350 16.35 2.32 -0.46
N LEU A 351 16.36 3.16 -1.49
CA LEU A 351 16.71 2.80 -2.85
C LEU A 351 17.94 3.58 -3.33
N TYR A 352 18.73 2.97 -4.21
CA TYR A 352 20.02 3.51 -4.65
C TYR A 352 20.00 3.84 -6.16
N GLN A 353 20.68 4.92 -6.54
CA GLN A 353 20.95 5.27 -7.94
C GLN A 353 22.44 5.61 -8.16
N PRO A 354 23.01 5.34 -9.35
CA PRO A 354 22.35 4.79 -10.55
C PRO A 354 22.03 3.29 -10.44
N SER A 355 21.06 2.85 -11.24
CA SER A 355 20.62 1.45 -11.33
C SER A 355 20.91 0.89 -12.73
N GLN A 356 21.35 -0.36 -12.81
CA GLN A 356 21.50 -1.09 -14.06
C GLN A 356 20.16 -1.41 -14.75
N PHE A 357 19.04 -1.30 -14.03
CA PHE A 357 17.69 -1.61 -14.52
C PHE A 357 16.91 -0.38 -14.98
N ILE A 358 17.58 0.77 -15.15
CA ILE A 358 16.94 2.05 -15.47
C ILE A 358 16.06 2.02 -16.75
N ARG A 359 16.34 1.10 -17.68
CA ARG A 359 15.58 0.94 -18.94
C ARG A 359 14.47 -0.10 -18.88
N CYS A 360 14.26 -0.76 -17.75
CA CYS A 360 13.26 -1.83 -17.63
C CYS A 360 11.85 -1.34 -17.35
N GLY A 361 11.61 -0.02 -17.40
CA GLY A 361 10.28 0.55 -17.17
C GLY A 361 9.82 0.56 -15.71
N LEU A 362 10.75 0.38 -14.77
CA LEU A 362 10.43 0.47 -13.34
C LEU A 362 9.85 1.86 -12.98
N PRO A 363 8.90 1.93 -12.04
CA PRO A 363 8.31 3.18 -11.62
C PRO A 363 9.34 4.22 -11.17
N LEU A 364 9.05 5.48 -11.52
CA LEU A 364 9.80 6.65 -11.10
C LEU A 364 9.60 6.95 -9.61
N PHE A 365 10.59 7.56 -8.98
CA PHE A 365 10.66 7.75 -7.53
C PHE A 365 9.80 8.89 -6.99
N GLU A 366 9.29 9.75 -7.86
CA GLU A 366 8.41 10.87 -7.51
C GLU A 366 6.97 10.43 -7.22
N LYS A 367 6.63 9.16 -7.43
CA LYS A 367 5.27 8.62 -7.26
C LYS A 367 5.09 7.93 -5.90
N ALA A 368 3.83 7.64 -5.57
CA ALA A 368 3.48 6.68 -4.53
C ALA A 368 3.82 5.27 -5.02
N LEU A 369 4.67 4.58 -4.28
CA LEU A 369 5.22 3.29 -4.68
C LEU A 369 4.85 2.20 -3.70
N ILE A 370 4.47 1.03 -4.20
CA ILE A 370 4.54 -0.20 -3.42
C ILE A 370 5.95 -0.74 -3.61
N ILE A 371 6.68 -0.93 -2.52
CA ILE A 371 8.03 -1.51 -2.51
C ILE A 371 7.92 -2.86 -1.82
N VAL A 372 8.51 -3.92 -2.39
CA VAL A 372 8.50 -5.28 -1.81
C VAL A 372 9.89 -5.59 -1.26
N PRO A 373 10.15 -5.39 0.06
CA PRO A 373 11.50 -5.49 0.61
C PRO A 373 12.11 -6.89 0.54
N CYS A 374 11.28 -7.94 0.50
CA CYS A 374 11.78 -9.32 0.43
C CYS A 374 12.16 -9.76 -0.99
N ILE A 375 11.91 -8.94 -2.03
CA ILE A 375 12.20 -9.30 -3.43
C ILE A 375 13.18 -8.30 -4.03
N HIS A 376 14.22 -8.84 -4.65
CA HIS A 376 15.21 -8.06 -5.39
C HIS A 376 15.20 -8.40 -6.87
N ILE A 377 15.57 -7.43 -7.68
CA ILE A 377 15.66 -7.60 -9.12
C ILE A 377 16.99 -8.29 -9.46
N GLY A 378 16.91 -9.49 -10.03
CA GLY A 378 18.07 -10.30 -10.39
C GLY A 378 18.96 -10.61 -9.18
N LYS A 379 20.26 -10.34 -9.31
CA LYS A 379 21.25 -10.51 -8.21
C LYS A 379 21.68 -9.18 -7.57
N SER A 380 20.83 -8.18 -7.63
CA SER A 380 21.12 -6.83 -7.13
C SER A 380 20.54 -6.58 -5.74
N SER A 381 20.83 -5.41 -5.17
CA SER A 381 20.15 -4.88 -3.98
C SER A 381 18.93 -4.01 -4.32
N GLU A 382 18.49 -3.96 -5.57
CA GLU A 382 17.35 -3.14 -5.96
C GLU A 382 16.05 -3.89 -5.75
N ASN A 383 15.17 -3.35 -4.91
CA ASN A 383 13.86 -3.93 -4.67
C ASN A 383 12.93 -3.75 -5.87
N ILE A 384 12.10 -4.77 -6.13
CA ILE A 384 10.97 -4.63 -7.03
C ILE A 384 9.98 -3.62 -6.44
N ARG A 385 9.39 -2.82 -7.32
CA ARG A 385 8.45 -1.77 -6.93
C ARG A 385 7.39 -1.53 -8.00
N PHE A 386 6.25 -1.04 -7.56
CA PHE A 386 5.07 -0.83 -8.38
C PHE A 386 4.48 0.56 -8.13
N GLU A 387 3.95 1.19 -9.18
CA GLU A 387 3.13 2.37 -9.03
C GLU A 387 1.75 1.95 -8.51
N TYR A 388 1.26 2.64 -7.47
CA TYR A 388 -0.08 2.40 -6.97
C TYR A 388 -1.11 3.17 -7.81
N GLU A 389 -2.11 2.47 -8.35
CA GLU A 389 -3.23 3.07 -9.07
C GLU A 389 -4.56 2.83 -8.35
N GLU A 390 -5.20 3.91 -7.92
CA GLU A 390 -6.55 3.86 -7.36
C GLU A 390 -7.59 3.93 -8.49
N ILE A 391 -8.44 2.90 -8.61
CA ILE A 391 -9.57 2.95 -9.53
C ILE A 391 -10.72 3.73 -8.89
N SER A 392 -10.90 4.96 -9.36
CA SER A 392 -12.09 5.77 -9.12
C SER A 392 -12.98 5.82 -10.37
N SER A 393 -14.26 6.21 -10.20
CA SER A 393 -15.13 6.53 -11.34
C SER A 393 -14.49 7.53 -12.31
N TYR A 394 -13.74 8.50 -11.76
CA TYR A 394 -12.98 9.46 -12.55
C TYR A 394 -11.85 8.79 -13.35
N SER A 395 -11.03 7.92 -12.74
CA SER A 395 -9.98 7.19 -13.45
C SER A 395 -10.51 6.37 -14.62
N ARG A 396 -11.71 5.78 -14.48
CA ARG A 396 -12.40 5.03 -15.54
C ARG A 396 -12.96 5.89 -16.66
N MET A 397 -13.26 7.17 -16.40
CA MET A 397 -13.77 8.10 -17.42
C MET A 397 -12.66 8.62 -18.35
N TRP A 398 -11.40 8.59 -17.90
CA TRP A 398 -10.27 9.19 -18.62
C TRP A 398 -9.12 8.21 -18.92
N PRO A 399 -9.37 6.95 -19.35
CA PRO A 399 -8.28 6.08 -19.76
C PRO A 399 -7.56 6.71 -20.96
N ASP A 400 -6.23 6.72 -20.90
CA ASP A 400 -5.33 7.17 -21.96
C ASP A 400 -5.50 8.64 -22.40
N TYR A 401 -5.98 9.52 -21.50
CA TYR A 401 -6.05 10.95 -21.76
C TYR A 401 -4.72 11.66 -21.41
N PRO A 402 -4.22 12.60 -22.23
CA PRO A 402 -4.79 13.04 -23.50
C PRO A 402 -4.62 12.02 -24.61
N LYS A 403 -5.73 11.70 -25.29
CA LYS A 403 -5.71 10.81 -26.47
C LYS A 403 -4.82 11.46 -27.52
N LYS A 404 -3.74 10.79 -27.91
CA LYS A 404 -2.91 11.24 -29.04
C LYS A 404 -3.83 11.41 -30.25
N ARG A 405 -3.79 12.57 -30.91
CA ARG A 405 -4.46 12.76 -32.20
C ARG A 405 -3.98 11.64 -33.12
N LYS A 406 -4.91 10.82 -33.63
CA LYS A 406 -4.60 9.91 -34.74
C LYS A 406 -4.14 10.80 -35.89
N LEU A 407 -2.84 10.79 -36.19
CA LEU A 407 -2.36 11.27 -37.48
C LEU A 407 -3.02 10.36 -38.50
N ASN A 408 -3.92 10.91 -39.31
CA ASN A 408 -4.48 10.16 -40.44
C ASN A 408 -3.31 9.77 -41.35
N GLU A 409 -2.91 8.51 -41.32
CA GLU A 409 -2.16 7.88 -42.41
C GLU A 409 -3.11 7.80 -43.60
N GLY A 410 -3.14 8.89 -44.36
CA GLY A 410 -4.07 9.11 -45.45
C GLY A 410 -3.41 9.89 -46.57
N LYS A 411 -2.75 9.14 -47.46
CA LYS A 411 -2.45 9.46 -48.86
C LYS A 411 -1.39 10.53 -49.12
N THR A 412 -0.18 10.06 -49.41
CA THR A 412 0.66 10.68 -50.45
C THR A 412 1.21 9.57 -51.35
N SER A 413 0.30 8.93 -52.09
CA SER A 413 0.65 8.38 -53.40
C SER A 413 0.75 9.55 -54.36
N ILE A 414 1.97 10.04 -54.58
CA ILE A 414 2.28 10.80 -55.80
C ILE A 414 3.14 9.87 -56.65
N GLN A 415 2.47 9.18 -57.58
CA GLN A 415 3.04 8.89 -58.88
C GLN A 415 2.63 10.06 -59.77
N VAL A 416 3.60 10.88 -60.20
CA VAL A 416 4.06 11.11 -61.59
C VAL A 416 5.38 11.87 -61.47
#